data_AF-A0A432ZHL1-F1
#
_entry.id   AF-A0A432ZHL1-F1
#
_cell.length_a   1.000
_cell.length_b   1.000
_cell.length_c   1.000
_cell.angle_alpha   90.00
_cell.angle_beta   90.00
_cell.angle_gamma   90.00
#
_symmetry.space_group_name_H-M   'P 1'
#
loop_
_entity.id
_entity.type
_entity.pdbx_description
1 polymer ?
#
loop_
_entity_poly.entity_id
_entity_poly.type
_entity_poly.pdbx_seq_one_letter_code
_entity_poly.pdbx_strand_id
1 'polypeptide(L)'
;MKRSFWIALLASFVLVNEYLATWLLAVFVGDLDMQQAYAKTFKFASFDSYIFTASFRAIPYIALALLAAKSKLSLSANGQLNLWLMLIALAGFHLYGYWGMQYTLFTPDSASSTSALAVIFIPIWALVLGSAGYALFHTVSLISQYFKRH
;
A
#
# COMPACT_ATOMS: atom_id res chain seq x y z
N MET A 1 19.78 0.32 -7.46
CA MET A 1 18.75 -0.53 -6.81
C MET A 1 18.73 -1.91 -7.47
N LYS A 2 18.59 -3.00 -6.71
CA LYS A 2 18.56 -4.37 -7.25
C LYS A 2 17.25 -4.67 -7.99
N ARG A 3 17.25 -5.63 -8.92
CA ARG A 3 16.05 -6.09 -9.66
C ARG A 3 14.93 -6.55 -8.73
N SER A 4 15.27 -7.17 -7.60
CA SER A 4 14.29 -7.66 -6.61
C SER A 4 13.36 -6.56 -6.07
N PHE A 5 13.87 -5.34 -5.90
CA PHE A 5 13.03 -4.21 -5.45
C PHE A 5 11.97 -3.86 -6.47
N TRP A 6 12.32 -3.79 -7.76
CA TRP A 6 11.39 -3.46 -8.82
C TRP A 6 10.31 -4.53 -9.00
N ILE A 7 10.71 -5.80 -8.88
CA ILE A 7 9.78 -6.93 -8.90
C ILE A 7 8.81 -6.83 -7.71
N ALA A 8 9.33 -6.57 -6.50
CA ALA A 8 8.50 -6.42 -5.32
C ALA A 8 7.57 -5.21 -5.41
N LEU A 9 8.03 -4.10 -5.98
CA LEU A 9 7.24 -2.88 -6.20
C LEU A 9 6.06 -3.17 -7.15
N LEU A 10 6.32 -3.83 -8.27
CA LEU A 10 5.28 -4.23 -9.22
C LEU A 10 4.31 -5.25 -8.59
N ALA A 11 4.84 -6.28 -7.93
CA ALA A 11 4.04 -7.31 -7.27
C ALA A 11 3.13 -6.69 -6.19
N SER A 12 3.66 -5.76 -5.39
CA SER A 12 2.86 -5.05 -4.38
C SER A 12 1.75 -4.22 -5.02
N PHE A 13 2.04 -3.49 -6.10
CA PHE A 13 1.03 -2.71 -6.81
C PHE A 13 -0.12 -3.58 -7.39
N VAL A 14 0.23 -4.74 -7.94
CA VAL A 14 -0.74 -5.67 -8.55
C VAL A 14 -1.54 -6.41 -7.48
N LEU A 15 -0.86 -6.98 -6.48
CA LEU A 15 -1.49 -7.85 -5.49
C LEU A 15 -2.22 -7.07 -4.39
N VAL A 16 -1.65 -5.96 -3.92
CA VAL A 16 -2.23 -5.18 -2.83
C VAL A 16 -3.32 -4.26 -3.38
N ASN A 17 -4.52 -4.82 -3.47
CA ASN A 17 -5.68 -4.15 -4.01
C ASN A 17 -6.94 -4.46 -3.18
N GLU A 18 -8.03 -3.80 -3.53
CA GLU A 18 -9.33 -3.94 -2.88
C GLU A 18 -9.92 -5.35 -2.97
N TYR A 19 -9.64 -6.09 -4.05
CA TYR A 19 -10.09 -7.47 -4.20
C TYR A 19 -9.33 -8.41 -3.26
N LEU A 20 -8.01 -8.24 -3.11
CA LEU A 20 -7.24 -9.00 -2.14
C LEU A 20 -7.76 -8.75 -0.72
N ALA A 21 -7.99 -7.48 -0.36
CA ALA A 21 -8.53 -7.14 0.96
C ALA A 21 -9.92 -7.77 1.19
N THR A 22 -10.81 -7.69 0.21
CA THR A 22 -12.16 -8.27 0.26
C THR A 22 -12.11 -9.79 0.37
N TRP A 23 -11.21 -10.44 -0.37
CA TRP A 23 -11.04 -11.89 -0.31
C TRP A 23 -10.48 -12.34 1.05
N LEU A 24 -9.49 -11.63 1.59
CA LEU A 24 -8.97 -11.94 2.92
C LEU A 24 -10.05 -11.72 4.00
N LEU A 25 -10.85 -10.66 3.91
CA LEU A 25 -11.99 -10.43 4.80
C LEU A 25 -13.01 -11.56 4.71
N ALA A 26 -13.35 -12.00 3.50
CA ALA A 26 -14.28 -13.10 3.29
C ALA A 26 -13.82 -14.38 4.00
N VAL A 27 -12.53 -14.70 3.93
CA VAL A 27 -11.94 -15.88 4.58
C VAL A 27 -11.82 -15.71 6.09
N PHE A 28 -11.26 -14.60 6.57
CA PHE A 28 -10.87 -14.45 7.98
C PHE A 28 -11.95 -13.84 8.88
N VAL A 29 -12.85 -13.04 8.32
CA VAL A 29 -13.91 -12.34 9.07
C VAL A 29 -15.28 -12.89 8.71
N GLY A 30 -15.50 -13.15 7.42
CA GLY A 30 -16.74 -13.72 6.92
C GLY A 30 -16.90 -15.22 7.14
N ASP A 31 -15.86 -15.91 7.61
CA ASP A 31 -15.79 -17.37 7.81
C ASP A 31 -16.26 -18.17 6.57
N LEU A 32 -15.97 -17.63 5.39
CA LEU A 32 -16.32 -18.27 4.13
C LEU A 32 -15.21 -19.25 3.71
N ASP A 33 -15.61 -20.39 3.17
CA ASP A 33 -14.67 -21.27 2.49
C ASP A 33 -14.02 -20.59 1.27
N MET A 34 -12.93 -21.15 0.75
CA MET A 34 -12.17 -20.54 -0.34
C MET A 34 -12.99 -20.32 -1.61
N GLN A 35 -13.93 -21.21 -1.93
CA GLN A 35 -14.76 -21.11 -3.13
C GLN A 35 -15.82 -20.02 -2.96
N GLN A 36 -16.46 -19.96 -1.80
CA GLN A 36 -17.42 -18.94 -1.42
C GLN A 36 -16.78 -17.55 -1.35
N ALA A 37 -15.59 -17.46 -0.75
CA ALA A 37 -14.82 -16.22 -0.67
C ALA A 37 -14.45 -15.69 -2.06
N TYR A 38 -14.00 -16.58 -2.96
CA TYR A 38 -13.73 -16.22 -4.35
C TYR A 38 -15.00 -15.74 -5.06
N ALA A 39 -16.07 -16.53 -4.99
CA ALA A 39 -17.34 -16.19 -5.64
C ALA A 39 -17.90 -14.86 -5.13
N LYS A 40 -17.85 -14.59 -3.82
CA LYS A 40 -18.33 -13.34 -3.22
C LYS A 40 -17.47 -12.15 -3.63
N THR A 41 -16.14 -12.30 -3.61
CA THR A 41 -15.20 -11.22 -3.93
C THR A 41 -15.31 -10.79 -5.40
N PHE A 42 -15.37 -11.76 -6.32
CA PHE A 42 -15.29 -11.48 -7.75
C PHE A 42 -16.65 -11.40 -8.44
N LYS A 43 -17.76 -11.55 -7.71
CA LYS A 43 -19.13 -11.50 -8.25
C LYS A 43 -19.42 -10.24 -9.08
N PHE A 44 -18.89 -9.10 -8.64
CA PHE A 44 -19.09 -7.80 -9.27
C PHE A 44 -17.78 -7.19 -9.77
N ALA A 45 -16.73 -8.00 -9.92
CA ALA A 45 -15.46 -7.51 -10.44
C ALA A 45 -15.65 -7.06 -11.89
N SER A 46 -15.22 -5.84 -12.18
CA SER A 46 -15.19 -5.31 -13.54
C SER A 46 -13.82 -4.73 -13.85
N PHE A 47 -13.43 -4.87 -15.11
CA PHE A 47 -12.17 -4.32 -15.59
C PHE A 47 -12.12 -2.79 -15.39
N ASP A 48 -13.21 -2.10 -15.73
CA ASP A 48 -13.29 -0.64 -15.61
C ASP A 48 -13.15 -0.17 -14.15
N SER A 49 -13.80 -0.85 -13.21
CA SER A 49 -13.68 -0.53 -11.79
C SER A 49 -12.25 -0.77 -11.29
N TYR A 50 -11.64 -1.89 -11.69
CA TYR A 50 -10.26 -2.18 -11.31
C TYR A 50 -9.25 -1.17 -11.89
N ILE A 51 -9.40 -0.76 -13.14
CA ILE A 51 -8.49 0.25 -13.73
C ILE A 51 -8.69 1.61 -13.06
N PHE A 52 -9.94 1.99 -12.75
CA PHE A 52 -10.23 3.22 -12.02
C PHE A 52 -9.52 3.23 -10.65
N THR A 53 -9.70 2.19 -9.83
CA THR A 53 -9.04 2.10 -8.52
C THR A 53 -7.51 2.00 -8.63
N ALA A 54 -7.02 1.22 -9.60
CA ALA A 54 -5.60 1.03 -9.86
C ALA A 54 -4.91 2.35 -10.26
N SER A 55 -5.60 3.25 -10.96
CA SER A 55 -5.04 4.55 -11.37
C SER A 55 -4.65 5.41 -10.16
N PHE A 56 -5.51 5.48 -9.13
CA PHE A 56 -5.20 6.18 -7.88
C PHE A 56 -4.13 5.46 -7.10
N ARG A 57 -4.24 4.12 -6.98
CA ARG A 57 -3.24 3.29 -6.30
C ARG A 57 -1.85 3.45 -6.93
N ALA A 58 -1.74 3.62 -8.25
CA ALA A 58 -0.47 3.72 -8.94
C ALA A 58 0.36 4.93 -8.49
N ILE A 59 -0.28 6.04 -8.10
CA ILE A 59 0.38 7.31 -7.73
C ILE A 59 1.51 7.11 -6.70
N PRO A 60 1.24 6.53 -5.50
CA PRO A 60 2.29 6.33 -4.50
C PRO A 60 3.38 5.33 -4.96
N TYR A 61 3.05 4.31 -5.75
CA TYR A 61 4.06 3.38 -6.29
C TYR A 61 4.95 4.04 -7.36
N ILE A 62 4.38 4.88 -8.23
CA ILE A 62 5.12 5.67 -9.21
C ILE A 62 6.03 6.66 -8.49
N ALA A 63 5.54 7.35 -7.46
CA ALA A 63 6.35 8.26 -6.67
C ALA A 63 7.56 7.55 -6.03
N LEU A 64 7.33 6.37 -5.43
CA LEU A 64 8.41 5.55 -4.87
C LEU A 64 9.37 5.04 -5.94
N ALA A 65 8.86 4.63 -7.11
CA ALA A 65 9.68 4.23 -8.25
C ALA A 65 10.58 5.37 -8.74
N LEU A 66 10.02 6.58 -8.89
CA LEU A 66 10.78 7.77 -9.27
C LEU A 66 11.84 8.12 -8.21
N LEU A 67 11.50 8.06 -6.93
CA LEU A 67 12.45 8.27 -5.85
C LEU A 67 13.59 7.24 -5.89
N ALA A 68 13.29 5.96 -6.07
CA ALA A 68 14.29 4.90 -6.17
C ALA A 68 15.18 5.02 -7.41
N ALA A 69 14.64 5.49 -8.53
CA ALA A 69 15.38 5.64 -9.79
C ALA A 69 16.23 6.92 -9.85
N LYS A 70 15.74 8.03 -9.26
CA LYS A 70 16.34 9.36 -9.45
C LYS A 70 17.16 9.84 -8.25
N SER A 71 16.93 9.31 -7.05
CA SER A 71 17.69 9.72 -5.86
C SER A 71 18.99 8.92 -5.69
N LYS A 72 19.93 9.51 -4.93
CA LYS A 72 21.16 8.84 -4.49
C LYS A 72 20.91 7.79 -3.40
N LEU A 73 19.68 7.65 -2.88
CA LEU A 73 19.34 6.66 -1.85
C LEU A 73 19.63 5.23 -2.32
N SER A 74 19.43 4.96 -3.61
CA SER A 74 19.66 3.65 -4.18
C SER A 74 21.14 3.23 -4.23
N LEU A 75 22.07 4.14 -3.95
CA LEU A 75 23.52 3.92 -3.96
C LEU A 75 24.07 3.50 -2.59
N SER A 76 23.35 3.76 -1.49
CA SER A 76 23.80 3.40 -0.14
C SER A 76 22.96 2.26 0.46
N ALA A 77 23.56 1.44 1.33
CA ALA A 77 22.83 0.36 1.99
C ALA A 77 21.65 0.88 2.83
N ASN A 78 21.86 1.96 3.59
CA ASN A 78 20.80 2.59 4.39
C ASN A 78 19.69 3.19 3.52
N GLY A 79 20.04 3.81 2.39
CA GLY A 79 19.04 4.35 1.47
C GLY A 79 18.25 3.26 0.75
N GLN A 80 18.88 2.14 0.41
CA GLN A 80 18.18 0.97 -0.13
C GLN A 80 17.23 0.36 0.91
N LEU A 81 17.67 0.19 2.16
CA LEU A 81 16.83 -0.28 3.25
C LEU A 81 15.62 0.65 3.44
N ASN A 82 15.83 1.96 3.44
CA ASN A 82 14.75 2.92 3.57
C ASN A 82 13.71 2.78 2.44
N LEU A 83 14.14 2.62 1.19
CA LEU A 83 13.23 2.40 0.06
C LEU A 83 12.41 1.11 0.22
N TRP A 84 13.01 0.04 0.76
CA TRP A 84 12.28 -1.20 1.08
C TRP A 84 11.25 -0.99 2.20
N LEU A 85 11.62 -0.29 3.27
CA LEU A 85 10.70 0.04 4.36
C LEU A 85 9.53 0.90 3.87
N MET A 86 9.80 1.87 2.98
CA MET A 86 8.76 2.67 2.33
C MET A 86 7.82 1.79 1.50
N LEU A 87 8.33 0.82 0.73
CA LEU A 87 7.50 -0.10 -0.04
C LEU A 87 6.60 -0.94 0.87
N ILE A 88 7.15 -1.51 1.96
CA ILE A 88 6.41 -2.32 2.92
C ILE A 88 5.33 -1.47 3.62
N ALA A 89 5.67 -0.27 4.07
CA ALA A 89 4.72 0.63 4.72
C ALA A 89 3.60 1.04 3.78
N LEU A 90 3.93 1.35 2.53
CA LEU A 90 2.98 1.72 1.49
C LEU A 90 2.03 0.56 1.17
N ALA A 91 2.55 -0.65 0.97
CA ALA A 91 1.74 -1.86 0.76
C ALA A 91 0.85 -2.16 1.97
N GLY A 92 1.41 -2.15 3.18
CA GLY A 92 0.66 -2.38 4.41
C GLY A 92 -0.46 -1.36 4.62
N PHE A 93 -0.20 -0.07 4.37
CA PHE A 93 -1.21 0.98 4.49
C PHE A 93 -2.34 0.82 3.47
N HIS A 94 -2.03 0.48 2.22
CA HIS A 94 -3.08 0.20 1.23
C HIS A 94 -3.93 -1.00 1.64
N LEU A 95 -3.30 -2.10 2.06
CA LEU A 95 -4.03 -3.29 2.47
C LEU A 95 -4.93 -3.00 3.67
N TYR A 96 -4.40 -2.32 4.68
CA TYR A 96 -5.14 -1.92 5.88
C TYR A 96 -6.29 -0.97 5.55
N GLY A 97 -6.06 0.02 4.68
CA GLY A 97 -7.09 0.95 4.23
C GLY A 97 -8.22 0.24 3.50
N TYR A 98 -7.90 -0.64 2.54
CA TYR A 98 -8.89 -1.41 1.80
C TYR A 98 -9.64 -2.41 2.69
N TRP A 99 -8.94 -3.00 3.66
CA TRP A 99 -9.56 -3.84 4.68
C TRP A 99 -10.61 -3.05 5.47
N GLY A 100 -10.24 -1.89 6.04
CA GLY A 100 -11.17 -1.05 6.79
C GLY A 100 -12.35 -0.56 5.95
N MET A 101 -12.10 -0.26 4.67
CA MET A 101 -13.14 0.16 3.72
C MET A 101 -14.20 -0.92 3.46
N GLN A 102 -13.80 -2.20 3.47
CA GLN A 102 -14.67 -3.34 3.12
C GLN A 102 -15.15 -4.13 4.35
N TYR A 103 -14.64 -3.82 5.55
CA TYR A 103 -14.87 -4.58 6.78
C TYR A 103 -16.36 -4.74 7.13
N THR A 104 -17.15 -3.70 6.92
CA THR A 104 -18.60 -3.68 7.19
C THR A 104 -19.40 -4.59 6.26
N LEU A 105 -18.83 -5.07 5.14
CA LEU A 105 -19.49 -6.06 4.29
C LEU A 105 -19.54 -7.47 4.90
N PHE A 106 -18.78 -7.68 5.99
CA PHE A 106 -18.61 -8.97 6.64
C PHE A 106 -18.93 -8.91 8.14
N THR A 107 -19.44 -7.78 8.62
CA THR A 107 -19.81 -7.57 10.03
C THR A 107 -21.19 -6.90 10.13
N PRO A 108 -21.85 -6.92 11.30
CA PRO A 108 -23.12 -6.22 11.52
C PRO A 108 -23.03 -4.69 11.45
N ASP A 109 -21.82 -4.13 11.38
CA ASP A 109 -21.57 -2.69 11.37
C ASP A 109 -22.05 -2.03 10.08
N SER A 110 -22.53 -0.80 10.19
CA SER A 110 -22.97 -0.02 9.03
C SER A 110 -21.81 0.74 8.38
N ALA A 111 -21.73 0.65 7.06
CA ALA A 111 -20.78 1.45 6.28
C ALA A 111 -21.21 2.93 6.28
N SER A 112 -20.25 3.85 6.46
CA SER A 112 -20.47 5.25 6.14
C SER A 112 -20.73 5.43 4.64
N SER A 113 -21.58 6.38 4.28
CA SER A 113 -21.78 6.81 2.88
C SER A 113 -20.49 7.34 2.24
N THR A 114 -19.49 7.74 3.05
CA THR A 114 -18.18 8.19 2.59
C THR A 114 -17.15 7.07 2.40
N SER A 115 -17.45 5.83 2.80
CA SER A 115 -16.50 4.71 2.69
C SER A 115 -16.07 4.43 1.25
N ALA A 116 -16.94 4.65 0.27
CA ALA A 116 -16.60 4.49 -1.15
C ALA A 116 -15.51 5.47 -1.63
N LEU A 117 -15.43 6.67 -1.03
CA LEU A 117 -14.39 7.65 -1.35
C LEU A 117 -13.02 7.21 -0.85
N ALA A 118 -12.94 6.24 0.07
CA ALA A 118 -11.68 5.74 0.61
C ALA A 118 -10.79 5.15 -0.49
N VAL A 119 -11.36 4.61 -1.58
CA VAL A 119 -10.61 4.17 -2.77
C VAL A 119 -9.65 5.25 -3.29
N ILE A 120 -10.05 6.53 -3.22
CA ILE A 120 -9.27 7.68 -3.68
C ILE A 120 -8.35 8.19 -2.57
N PHE A 121 -8.86 8.31 -1.35
CA PHE A 121 -8.10 8.91 -0.25
C PHE A 121 -7.02 7.98 0.32
N ILE A 122 -7.18 6.66 0.30
CA ILE A 122 -6.18 5.71 0.80
C ILE A 122 -4.83 5.90 0.07
N PRO A 123 -4.76 5.90 -1.27
CA PRO A 123 -3.50 6.17 -1.97
C PRO A 123 -2.90 7.54 -1.68
N ILE A 124 -3.74 8.58 -1.51
CA ILE A 124 -3.29 9.94 -1.18
C ILE A 124 -2.64 9.96 0.22
N TRP A 125 -3.30 9.40 1.23
CA TRP A 125 -2.75 9.29 2.58
C TRP A 125 -1.50 8.41 2.62
N ALA A 126 -1.44 7.34 1.83
CA ALA A 126 -0.24 6.52 1.71
C ALA A 126 0.97 7.34 1.23
N LEU A 127 0.77 8.24 0.26
CA LEU A 127 1.81 9.13 -0.23
C LEU A 127 2.23 10.15 0.85
N VAL A 128 1.28 10.76 1.55
CA VAL A 128 1.54 11.75 2.61
C VAL A 128 2.34 11.10 3.76
N LEU A 129 1.85 9.97 4.26
CA LEU A 129 2.50 9.26 5.38
C LEU A 129 3.84 8.67 4.96
N GLY A 130 3.95 8.14 3.73
CA GLY A 130 5.22 7.67 3.19
C GLY A 130 6.27 8.79 3.09
N SER A 131 5.85 9.99 2.66
CA SER A 131 6.71 11.16 2.59
C SER A 131 7.13 11.66 3.99
N ALA A 132 6.19 11.68 4.95
CA ALA A 132 6.48 12.04 6.33
C ALA A 132 7.44 11.03 6.99
N GLY A 133 7.23 9.73 6.78
CA GLY A 133 8.12 8.67 7.27
C GLY A 133 9.53 8.78 6.71
N TYR A 134 9.66 9.08 5.42
CA TYR A 134 10.96 9.38 4.80
C TYR A 134 11.65 10.58 5.47
N ALA A 135 10.93 11.69 5.66
CA ALA A 135 11.47 12.90 6.27
C ALA A 135 11.95 12.66 7.72
N LEU A 136 11.18 11.88 8.49
CA LEU A 136 11.55 11.48 9.84
C LEU A 136 12.83 10.63 9.85
N PHE A 137 12.88 9.57 9.02
CA PHE A 137 14.05 8.70 8.93
C PHE A 137 15.30 9.48 8.50
N HIS A 138 15.15 10.38 7.52
CA HIS A 138 16.25 11.22 7.07
C HIS A 138 16.78 12.10 8.20
N THR A 139 15.89 12.77 8.93
CA THR A 139 16.25 13.60 10.10
C THR A 139 17.00 12.79 11.16
N VAL A 140 16.49 11.62 11.53
CA VAL A 140 17.15 10.72 12.50
C VAL A 140 18.53 10.28 12.00
N SER A 141 18.66 9.99 10.71
CA SER A 141 19.94 9.59 10.11
C SER A 141 20.99 10.71 10.13
N LEU A 142 20.58 11.98 9.98
CA LEU A 142 21.46 13.14 10.08
C LEU A 142 21.91 13.36 11.52
N ILE A 143 20.99 13.26 12.48
CA ILE A 143 21.29 13.37 13.92
C ILE A 143 22.30 12.29 14.33
N SER A 144 22.07 11.04 13.93
CA SER A 144 22.98 9.93 14.24
C SER A 144 24.38 10.14 13.65
N GLN A 145 24.48 10.72 12.45
CA GLN A 145 25.78 11.04 11.85
C GLN A 145 26.51 12.17 12.57
N TYR A 146 25.78 13.18 13.06
CA TYR A 146 26.33 14.26 13.86
C TYR A 146 26.97 13.72 15.15
N PHE A 147 26.26 12.88 15.91
CA PHE A 147 26.77 12.25 17.13
C PHE A 147 27.88 11.21 16.91
N LYS A 148 28.08 10.71 15.69
CA LYS A 148 29.21 9.82 15.38
C LYS A 148 30.49 10.59 15.04
N ARG A 149 30.38 11.89 14.75
CA ARG A 149 31.50 12.75 14.35
C ARG A 149 32.05 13.60 15.50
N HIS A 150 31.34 13.64 16.62
CA HIS A 150 31.71 14.32 17.86
C HIS A 150 31.72 13.31 19.00
#